data_AF-A0A950J0M1-F1
#
_entry.id   AF-A0A950J0M1-F1
#
_cell.length_a   1.000
_cell.length_b   1.000
_cell.length_c   1.000
_cell.angle_alpha   90.00
_cell.angle_beta   90.00
_cell.angle_gamma   90.00
#
_symmetry.space_group_name_H-M   'P 1'
#
loop_
_entity.id
_entity.type
_entity.pdbx_description
1 polymer ?
#
loop_
_entity_poly.entity_id
_entity_poly.type
_entity_poly.pdbx_seq_one_letter_code
_entity_poly.pdbx_strand_id
1 'polypeptide(L)'
;MTPRHLQDDDNWLLEDDPAEQTALHPHRKQPWKVLIVDDEPDVHSATALAIRNIRYKDRGLELLNAHSAAEALQLLQQQKDVALVLLDVVMETDDAGLLLVRRIREELQISTTRIVLRTGQPGQAPEQEVILNYDINDYKTKTELTVQKLFTTIIASLRAYENLITIEKNRQGLAKILEGAADLYQMFSLKEFASGVLKQISALLDVGTDGILCVENQPDMTGRPQLEILAAAGAYEGLLESGSLDDYPELAKAIRQALLEKRNIYQHPYDVLCITAQNGREFAVHFTPPWPLDEVERKLLEVFCQRISSAYDNLYLYNQLRHSQEATVVALAALAEYRDTDTGAHVQRVQKLTDAIAGQIRQDGHYQEQMTAEFMDMVGMASILHDVGKVGTPDHILFKPGKLDPEERRIMEQHASIGAHILAKSAQMVEGQSYLSLGSEIAGNHHEYFDGNGYPQQLSGQQIPLSARIVAVVDVFDALLNKRPYKEPWELSETLDYIRSRSGSQFDPVVVTALCTLVEENRLPFAL
;
A
#
# COMPACT_ATOMS: atom_id res chain seq x y z
N MET A 1 -37.75 -66.71 -12.06
CA MET A 1 -37.52 -68.05 -11.47
C MET A 1 -36.15 -68.52 -11.95
N THR A 2 -35.32 -69.00 -11.01
CA THR A 2 -33.94 -69.56 -11.08
C THR A 2 -33.42 -70.05 -12.44
N PRO A 3 -32.08 -70.02 -12.73
CA PRO A 3 -31.05 -70.51 -11.80
C PRO A 3 -29.65 -69.85 -11.84
N ARG A 4 -28.90 -70.12 -10.75
CA ARG A 4 -27.42 -70.13 -10.68
C ARG A 4 -26.88 -71.33 -11.47
N HIS A 5 -25.74 -71.17 -12.14
CA HIS A 5 -24.76 -72.25 -12.27
C HIS A 5 -23.33 -71.68 -12.21
N LEU A 6 -22.54 -72.34 -11.36
CA LEU A 6 -21.09 -72.22 -11.16
C LEU A 6 -20.32 -72.95 -12.25
N GLN A 7 -19.12 -72.45 -12.57
CA GLN A 7 -17.84 -73.12 -12.89
C GLN A 7 -17.04 -72.18 -13.81
N ASP A 8 -15.96 -71.57 -13.33
CA ASP A 8 -14.63 -72.07 -12.95
C ASP A 8 -13.62 -71.88 -14.08
N ASP A 9 -12.51 -71.29 -13.64
CA ASP A 9 -11.13 -71.34 -14.12
C ASP A 9 -10.59 -70.48 -15.27
N ASP A 10 -9.45 -69.90 -14.90
CA ASP A 10 -8.30 -69.43 -15.66
C ASP A 10 -8.37 -68.06 -16.36
N ASN A 11 -7.84 -67.02 -15.69
CA ASN A 11 -6.50 -66.54 -16.06
C ASN A 11 -5.84 -65.68 -14.97
N TRP A 12 -4.51 -65.74 -14.95
CA TRP A 12 -3.53 -65.31 -13.95
C TRP A 12 -3.26 -63.79 -13.81
N LEU A 13 -2.68 -63.48 -12.63
CA LEU A 13 -1.70 -62.43 -12.28
C LEU A 13 -2.17 -61.14 -11.56
N LEU A 14 -1.49 -60.95 -10.43
CA LEU A 14 -1.54 -59.89 -9.43
C LEU A 14 -1.01 -58.55 -9.97
N GLU A 15 -1.68 -57.45 -9.60
CA GLU A 15 -1.15 -56.26 -8.88
C GLU A 15 -2.08 -55.07 -9.16
N ASP A 16 -2.95 -54.75 -8.19
CA ASP A 16 -3.71 -53.49 -8.19
C ASP A 16 -3.22 -52.60 -7.03
N ASP A 17 -2.53 -51.53 -7.42
CA ASP A 17 -2.16 -50.36 -6.61
C ASP A 17 -3.38 -49.80 -5.87
N PRO A 18 -3.34 -49.63 -4.53
CA PRO A 18 -4.22 -48.68 -3.89
C PRO A 18 -3.61 -47.28 -4.06
N ALA A 19 -4.00 -46.61 -5.15
CA ALA A 19 -3.79 -45.18 -5.32
C ALA A 19 -4.30 -44.45 -4.07
N GLU A 20 -3.36 -43.80 -3.39
CA GLU A 20 -3.54 -43.00 -2.19
C GLU A 20 -4.66 -41.97 -2.40
N GLN A 21 -5.78 -42.18 -1.71
CA GLN A 21 -6.68 -41.08 -1.38
C GLN A 21 -5.99 -40.23 -0.32
N THR A 22 -5.28 -39.20 -0.77
CA THR A 22 -4.66 -38.14 0.05
C THR A 22 -5.76 -37.28 0.67
N ALA A 23 -6.50 -37.84 1.62
CA ALA A 23 -7.31 -37.07 2.55
C ALA A 23 -6.35 -36.28 3.45
N LEU A 24 -6.24 -34.97 3.20
CA LEU A 24 -5.49 -34.02 4.01
C LEU A 24 -6.02 -34.03 5.46
N HIS A 25 -5.37 -34.83 6.29
CA HIS A 25 -5.58 -34.84 7.73
C HIS A 25 -5.13 -33.50 8.34
N PRO A 26 -5.81 -32.99 9.38
CA PRO A 26 -5.47 -31.72 10.02
C PRO A 26 -4.04 -31.79 10.55
N HIS A 27 -3.23 -30.75 10.27
CA HIS A 27 -1.83 -30.60 10.68
C HIS A 27 -1.39 -31.56 11.78
N ARG A 28 -0.83 -32.72 11.39
CA ARG A 28 -0.22 -33.63 12.34
C ARG A 28 1.01 -32.91 12.86
N LYS A 29 0.90 -32.29 14.04
CA LYS A 29 1.97 -31.50 14.66
C LYS A 29 3.25 -32.34 14.64
N GLN A 30 4.26 -31.88 13.91
CA GLN A 30 5.52 -32.60 13.75
C GLN A 30 6.13 -32.92 15.11
N PRO A 31 6.83 -34.04 15.29
CA PRO A 31 7.53 -34.30 16.55
C PRO A 31 8.50 -33.16 16.91
N TRP A 32 8.82 -33.02 18.20
CA TRP A 32 9.85 -32.08 18.64
C TRP A 32 11.22 -32.68 18.37
N LYS A 33 12.04 -31.99 17.57
CA LYS A 33 13.40 -32.43 17.28
C LYS A 33 14.32 -32.17 18.47
N VAL A 34 14.94 -33.23 18.97
CA VAL A 34 15.93 -33.20 20.05
C VAL A 34 17.22 -33.78 19.51
N LEU A 35 18.29 -32.99 19.50
CA LEU A 35 19.61 -33.42 19.08
C LEU A 35 20.41 -33.89 20.30
N ILE A 36 20.94 -35.11 20.23
CA ILE A 36 21.87 -35.66 21.22
C ILE A 36 23.26 -35.61 20.59
N VAL A 37 24.21 -34.99 21.30
CA VAL A 37 25.60 -34.83 20.86
C VAL A 37 26.51 -35.41 21.95
N ASP A 38 27.08 -36.57 21.67
CA ASP A 38 27.95 -37.32 22.58
C ASP A 38 28.81 -38.29 21.75
N ASP A 39 30.07 -38.50 22.09
CA ASP A 39 30.97 -39.41 21.36
C ASP A 39 30.78 -40.89 21.77
N GLU A 40 30.07 -41.16 22.87
CA GLU A 40 29.77 -42.51 23.36
C GLU A 40 28.42 -43.05 22.85
N PRO A 41 28.40 -44.11 21.99
CA PRO A 41 27.16 -44.69 21.46
C PRO A 41 26.18 -45.20 22.52
N ASP A 42 26.69 -45.63 23.68
CA ASP A 42 25.89 -46.11 24.79
C ASP A 42 25.04 -44.98 25.41
N VAL A 43 25.55 -43.74 25.42
CA VAL A 43 24.81 -42.57 25.95
C VAL A 43 23.61 -42.24 25.07
N HIS A 44 23.75 -42.36 23.75
CA HIS A 44 22.63 -42.20 22.81
C HIS A 44 21.53 -43.22 23.08
N SER A 45 21.91 -44.49 23.20
CA SER A 45 20.96 -45.59 23.44
C SER A 45 20.23 -45.43 24.79
N ALA A 46 20.98 -45.09 25.85
CA ALA A 46 20.43 -44.86 27.17
C ALA A 46 19.50 -43.65 27.22
N THR A 47 19.89 -42.54 26.59
CA THR A 47 19.09 -41.31 26.53
C THR A 47 17.81 -41.54 25.71
N ALA A 48 17.91 -42.21 24.56
CA ALA A 48 16.75 -42.56 23.74
C ALA A 48 15.75 -43.43 24.50
N LEU A 49 16.21 -44.45 25.23
CA LEU A 49 15.34 -45.29 26.06
C LEU A 49 14.63 -44.50 27.16
N ALA A 50 15.36 -43.59 27.82
CA ALA A 50 14.83 -42.78 28.92
C ALA A 50 13.72 -41.81 28.49
N ILE A 51 13.74 -41.34 27.23
CA ILE A 51 12.86 -40.25 26.76
C ILE A 51 11.84 -40.69 25.69
N ARG A 52 11.88 -41.95 25.25
CA ARG A 52 11.01 -42.51 24.19
C ARG A 52 9.51 -42.24 24.38
N ASN A 53 9.03 -42.23 25.62
CA ASN A 53 7.61 -42.07 25.93
C ASN A 53 7.21 -40.63 26.29
N ILE A 54 8.15 -39.68 26.23
CA ILE A 54 7.85 -38.28 26.51
C ILE A 54 6.99 -37.71 25.39
N ARG A 55 5.89 -37.07 25.80
CA ARG A 55 5.03 -36.28 24.92
C ARG A 55 4.79 -34.92 25.54
N TYR A 56 4.85 -33.88 24.71
CA TYR A 56 4.52 -32.51 25.11
C TYR A 56 3.52 -31.91 24.11
N LYS A 57 2.34 -31.52 24.60
CA LYS A 57 1.19 -31.07 23.77
C LYS A 57 0.84 -32.05 22.65
N ASP A 58 0.75 -33.33 23.01
CA ASP A 58 0.44 -34.48 22.13
C ASP A 58 1.47 -34.79 21.03
N ARG A 59 2.59 -34.05 21.00
CA ARG A 59 3.73 -34.28 20.10
C ARG A 59 4.76 -35.19 20.78
N GLY A 60 5.23 -36.20 20.07
CA GLY A 60 6.38 -37.02 20.47
C GLY A 60 7.70 -36.30 20.21
N LEU A 61 8.81 -36.96 20.54
CA LEU A 61 10.17 -36.48 20.25
C LEU A 61 10.73 -37.22 19.03
N GLU A 62 11.39 -36.48 18.15
CA GLU A 62 12.24 -37.00 17.08
C GLU A 62 13.69 -36.80 17.52
N LEU A 63 14.45 -37.90 17.58
CA LEU A 63 15.82 -37.86 18.08
C LEU A 63 16.79 -37.80 16.90
N LEU A 64 17.58 -36.74 16.87
CA LEU A 64 18.73 -36.59 16.00
C LEU A 64 19.98 -36.95 16.82
N ASN A 65 20.93 -37.63 16.21
CA ASN A 65 22.16 -38.05 16.89
C ASN A 65 23.36 -37.50 16.13
N ALA A 66 24.31 -36.93 16.87
CA ALA A 66 25.63 -36.56 16.36
C ALA A 66 26.69 -37.12 17.31
N HIS A 67 27.74 -37.71 16.74
CA HIS A 67 28.85 -38.31 17.46
C HIS A 67 30.08 -37.40 17.54
N SER A 68 29.96 -36.17 17.05
CA SER A 68 31.02 -35.16 17.03
C SER A 68 30.42 -33.76 16.98
N ALA A 69 31.21 -32.76 17.41
CA ALA A 69 30.83 -31.36 17.30
C ALA A 69 30.63 -30.93 15.82
N ALA A 70 31.41 -31.51 14.90
CA ALA A 70 31.31 -31.25 13.47
C ALA A 70 29.98 -31.76 12.87
N GLU A 71 29.59 -32.98 13.22
CA GLU A 71 28.32 -33.58 12.78
C GLU A 71 27.11 -32.81 13.35
N ALA A 72 27.18 -32.42 14.62
CA ALA A 72 26.13 -31.62 15.26
C ALA A 72 25.92 -30.28 14.54
N LEU A 73 27.02 -29.61 14.16
CA LEU A 73 26.94 -28.35 13.42
C LEU A 73 26.31 -28.54 12.03
N GLN A 74 26.66 -29.62 11.33
CA GLN A 74 26.08 -29.94 10.03
C GLN A 74 24.57 -30.20 10.13
N LEU A 75 24.12 -30.94 11.15
CA LEU A 75 22.69 -31.18 11.38
C LEU A 75 21.94 -29.88 11.70
N LEU A 76 22.51 -28.98 12.51
CA LEU A 76 21.90 -27.70 12.85
C LEU A 76 21.88 -26.70 11.68
N GLN A 77 22.83 -26.81 10.74
CA GLN A 77 22.80 -26.05 9.48
C GLN A 77 21.65 -26.52 8.57
N GLN A 78 21.40 -27.82 8.51
CA GLN A 78 20.34 -28.41 7.70
C GLN A 78 18.96 -28.25 8.34
N GLN A 79 18.89 -28.30 9.67
CA GLN A 79 17.65 -28.31 10.43
C GLN A 79 17.70 -27.27 11.55
N LYS A 80 17.23 -26.06 11.25
CA LYS A 80 17.20 -24.93 12.21
C LYS A 80 16.06 -25.02 13.23
N ASP A 81 15.13 -25.96 13.05
CA ASP A 81 13.95 -26.18 13.90
C ASP A 81 14.18 -27.15 15.07
N VAL A 82 15.44 -27.52 15.33
CA VAL A 82 15.85 -28.30 16.51
C VAL A 82 15.50 -27.55 17.79
N ALA A 83 14.63 -28.12 18.61
CA ALA A 83 14.09 -27.47 19.79
C ALA A 83 15.08 -27.51 20.98
N LEU A 84 15.78 -28.64 21.13
CA LEU A 84 16.68 -28.92 22.25
C LEU A 84 17.93 -29.66 21.77
N VAL A 85 19.09 -29.26 22.25
CA VAL A 85 20.36 -29.98 22.14
C VAL A 85 20.75 -30.47 23.54
N LEU A 86 20.93 -31.78 23.68
CA LEU A 86 21.58 -32.42 24.82
C LEU A 86 23.04 -32.66 24.44
N LEU A 87 23.95 -31.88 25.01
CA LEU A 87 25.33 -31.78 24.53
C LEU A 87 26.32 -32.20 25.61
N ASP A 88 27.21 -33.14 25.31
CA ASP A 88 28.35 -33.43 26.17
C ASP A 88 29.40 -32.31 26.11
N VAL A 89 30.04 -32.04 27.24
CA VAL A 89 31.07 -30.99 27.35
C VAL A 89 32.41 -31.49 26.78
N VAL A 90 32.79 -32.71 27.14
CA VAL A 90 34.07 -33.34 26.79
C VAL A 90 33.80 -34.40 25.74
N MET A 91 34.36 -34.24 24.55
CA MET A 91 34.23 -35.20 23.44
C MET A 91 35.59 -35.35 22.75
N GLU A 92 35.75 -34.82 21.52
CA GLU A 92 37.02 -34.88 20.79
C GLU A 92 38.13 -34.07 21.48
N THR A 93 37.74 -33.00 22.18
CA THR A 93 38.58 -32.21 23.09
C THR A 93 37.82 -31.94 24.38
N ASP A 94 38.55 -31.55 25.43
CA ASP A 94 37.99 -31.26 26.75
C ASP A 94 36.98 -30.08 26.76
N ASP A 95 37.02 -29.23 25.73
CA ASP A 95 36.18 -28.04 25.56
C ASP A 95 35.29 -28.09 24.30
N ALA A 96 35.23 -29.23 23.60
CA ALA A 96 34.53 -29.37 22.32
C ALA A 96 33.06 -28.93 22.40
N GLY A 97 32.35 -29.34 23.45
CA GLY A 97 30.96 -28.94 23.67
C GLY A 97 30.79 -27.44 23.91
N LEU A 98 31.69 -26.83 24.69
CA LEU A 98 31.65 -25.39 24.97
C LEU A 98 31.92 -24.56 23.70
N LEU A 99 32.89 -24.98 22.89
CA LEU A 99 33.16 -24.37 21.60
C LEU A 99 31.95 -24.51 20.68
N LEU A 100 31.31 -25.69 20.61
CA LEU A 100 30.11 -25.88 19.82
C LEU A 100 28.98 -24.92 20.21
N VAL A 101 28.76 -24.67 21.52
CA VAL A 101 27.76 -23.68 21.96
C VAL A 101 28.04 -22.29 21.36
N ARG A 102 29.29 -21.83 21.40
CA ARG A 102 29.66 -20.55 20.77
C ARG A 102 29.37 -20.56 19.28
N ARG A 103 29.73 -21.63 18.58
CA ARG A 103 29.46 -21.74 17.13
C ARG A 103 27.97 -21.72 16.81
N ILE A 104 27.12 -22.37 17.60
CA ILE A 104 25.66 -22.33 17.41
C ILE A 104 25.12 -20.90 17.57
N ARG A 105 25.61 -20.14 18.55
CA ARG A 105 25.11 -18.80 18.88
C ARG A 105 25.72 -17.69 18.04
N GLU A 106 27.01 -17.75 17.77
CA GLU A 106 27.76 -16.69 17.09
C GLU A 106 27.87 -16.92 15.58
N GLU A 107 28.19 -18.16 15.14
CA GLU A 107 28.34 -18.47 13.72
C GLU A 107 27.00 -18.78 13.04
N LEU A 108 26.20 -19.70 13.61
CA LEU A 108 24.90 -20.06 13.02
C LEU A 108 23.78 -19.09 13.39
N GLN A 109 23.99 -18.23 14.40
CA GLN A 109 23.02 -17.28 14.92
C GLN A 109 21.67 -17.91 15.32
N ILE A 110 21.71 -19.18 15.77
CA ILE A 110 20.52 -19.89 16.23
C ILE A 110 20.36 -19.60 17.73
N SER A 111 19.62 -18.56 18.06
CA SER A 111 19.35 -18.15 19.45
C SER A 111 18.11 -18.82 20.05
N THR A 112 17.30 -19.53 19.27
CA THR A 112 16.01 -20.12 19.71
C THR A 112 16.19 -21.51 20.30
N THR A 113 17.02 -22.37 19.71
CA THR A 113 17.31 -23.73 20.19
C THR A 113 17.82 -23.73 21.63
N ARG A 114 17.25 -24.58 22.48
CA ARG A 114 17.70 -24.72 23.87
C ARG A 114 18.89 -25.66 23.95
N ILE A 115 19.85 -25.38 24.82
CA ILE A 115 21.06 -26.21 24.99
C ILE A 115 21.17 -26.63 26.45
N VAL A 116 21.27 -27.93 26.68
CA VAL A 116 21.50 -28.52 28.00
C VAL A 116 22.83 -29.25 27.96
N LEU A 117 23.80 -28.75 28.72
CA LEU A 117 25.10 -29.37 28.84
C LEU A 117 25.04 -30.55 29.83
N ARG A 118 25.69 -31.65 29.45
CA ARG A 118 25.87 -32.86 30.26
C ARG A 118 27.37 -33.10 30.39
N THR A 119 27.87 -33.54 31.54
CA THR A 119 29.29 -33.92 31.66
C THR A 119 29.49 -35.05 32.68
N GLY A 120 30.44 -35.94 32.43
CA GLY A 120 30.89 -36.92 33.42
C GLY A 120 31.82 -36.35 34.50
N GLN A 121 32.50 -35.22 34.23
CA GLN A 121 33.53 -34.64 35.10
C GLN A 121 33.42 -33.11 35.20
N PRO A 122 32.86 -32.56 36.30
CA PRO A 122 32.66 -31.11 36.46
C PRO A 122 33.94 -30.31 36.77
N GLY A 123 35.14 -30.88 36.58
CA GLY A 123 36.40 -30.39 37.15
C GLY A 123 37.09 -29.24 36.40
N GLN A 124 36.72 -28.94 35.15
CA GLN A 124 37.47 -28.00 34.30
C GLN A 124 36.86 -26.58 34.22
N ALA A 125 35.55 -26.43 34.41
CA ALA A 125 34.89 -25.14 34.46
C ALA A 125 33.70 -25.21 35.45
N PRO A 126 33.64 -24.34 36.48
CA PRO A 126 32.52 -24.31 37.42
C PRO A 126 31.20 -24.09 36.67
N GLU A 127 30.15 -24.82 37.04
CA GLU A 127 28.79 -24.69 36.48
C GLU A 127 28.33 -23.22 36.39
N GLN A 128 28.62 -22.44 37.44
CA GLN A 128 28.27 -21.01 37.51
C GLN A 128 28.95 -20.19 36.41
N GLU A 129 30.21 -20.45 36.08
CA GLU A 129 30.94 -19.72 35.04
C GLU A 129 30.45 -20.12 33.65
N VAL A 130 30.12 -21.40 33.45
CA VAL A 130 29.62 -21.89 32.16
C VAL A 130 28.24 -21.30 31.86
N ILE A 131 27.34 -21.27 32.84
CA ILE A 131 25.99 -20.69 32.66
C ILE A 131 26.07 -19.17 32.40
N LEU A 132 27.04 -18.46 32.98
CA LEU A 132 27.19 -17.01 32.78
C LEU A 132 27.86 -16.66 31.44
N ASN A 133 28.86 -17.45 31.03
CA ASN A 133 29.69 -17.14 29.86
C ASN A 133 29.17 -17.77 28.56
N TYR A 134 28.23 -18.71 28.65
CA TYR A 134 27.65 -19.40 27.50
C TYR A 134 26.12 -19.32 27.57
N ASP A 135 25.47 -18.99 26.45
CA ASP A 135 24.01 -18.91 26.34
C ASP A 135 23.35 -20.31 26.27
N ILE A 136 23.40 -21.00 27.41
CA ILE A 136 22.82 -22.33 27.65
C ILE A 136 21.64 -22.26 28.62
N ASN A 137 20.86 -23.33 28.68
CA ASN A 137 19.65 -23.39 29.50
C ASN A 137 19.80 -24.20 30.77
N ASP A 138 20.69 -25.18 30.77
CA ASP A 138 20.99 -25.98 31.95
C ASP A 138 22.37 -26.63 31.83
N TYR A 139 22.97 -26.95 32.97
CA TYR A 139 24.21 -27.71 33.09
C TYR A 139 23.98 -28.81 34.12
N LYS A 140 24.33 -30.05 33.77
CA LYS A 140 24.06 -31.21 34.62
C LYS A 140 25.19 -32.24 34.53
N THR A 141 25.49 -32.91 35.63
CA THR A 141 26.41 -34.05 35.61
C THR A 141 25.68 -35.32 35.12
N LYS A 142 26.36 -36.21 34.40
CA LYS A 142 25.81 -37.48 33.88
C LYS A 142 25.25 -38.35 35.02
N THR A 143 25.83 -38.27 36.23
CA THR A 143 25.38 -38.97 37.44
C THR A 143 24.12 -38.40 38.07
N GLU A 144 23.85 -37.10 37.89
CA GLU A 144 22.65 -36.45 38.45
C GLU A 144 21.42 -36.56 37.55
N LEU A 145 21.59 -36.91 36.28
CA LEU A 145 20.52 -37.00 35.28
C LEU A 145 19.75 -38.32 35.38
N THR A 146 18.94 -38.44 36.43
CA THR A 146 17.92 -39.51 36.51
C THR A 146 16.85 -39.31 35.43
N VAL A 147 16.12 -40.38 35.08
CA VAL A 147 15.01 -40.32 34.10
C VAL A 147 14.00 -39.22 34.47
N GLN A 148 13.69 -39.06 35.76
CA GLN A 148 12.77 -38.03 36.23
C GLN A 148 13.31 -36.61 36.06
N LYS A 149 14.60 -36.38 36.34
CA LYS A 149 15.24 -35.08 36.12
C LYS A 149 15.37 -34.75 34.64
N LEU A 150 15.75 -35.73 33.82
CA LEU A 150 15.80 -35.59 32.36
C LEU A 150 14.42 -35.23 31.79
N PHE A 151 13.35 -35.87 32.29
CA PHE A 151 11.98 -35.51 31.93
C PHE A 151 11.67 -34.04 32.25
N THR A 152 11.94 -33.57 33.47
CA THR A 152 11.67 -32.17 33.85
C THR A 152 12.47 -31.17 33.02
N THR A 153 13.76 -31.46 32.77
CA THR A 153 14.63 -30.60 31.96
C THR A 153 14.16 -30.51 30.51
N ILE A 154 13.75 -31.63 29.90
CA ILE A 154 13.20 -31.64 28.53
C ILE A 154 11.91 -30.85 28.46
N ILE A 155 10.95 -31.08 29.36
CA ILE A 155 9.66 -30.36 29.33
C ILE A 155 9.86 -28.85 29.53
N ALA A 156 10.76 -28.45 30.45
CA ALA A 156 11.09 -27.05 30.66
C ALA A 156 11.73 -26.42 29.41
N SER A 157 12.66 -27.13 28.77
CA SER A 157 13.34 -26.67 27.55
C SER A 157 12.38 -26.55 26.36
N LEU A 158 11.54 -27.55 26.12
CA LEU A 158 10.56 -27.50 25.02
C LEU A 158 9.56 -26.37 25.21
N ARG A 159 9.11 -26.11 26.45
CA ARG A 159 8.25 -24.96 26.76
C ARG A 159 8.96 -23.64 26.51
N ALA A 160 10.22 -23.51 26.93
CA ALA A 160 11.02 -22.31 26.68
C ALA A 160 11.25 -22.07 25.18
N TYR A 161 11.54 -23.12 24.41
CA TYR A 161 11.66 -23.07 22.96
C TYR A 161 10.36 -22.57 22.31
N GLU A 162 9.22 -23.15 22.67
CA GLU A 162 7.91 -22.75 22.13
C GLU A 162 7.60 -21.27 22.40
N ASN A 163 7.86 -20.79 23.62
CA ASN A 163 7.69 -19.39 23.98
C ASN A 163 8.60 -18.48 23.14
N LEU A 164 9.87 -18.85 22.95
CA LEU A 164 10.83 -18.07 22.15
C LEU A 164 10.43 -18.01 20.69
N ILE A 165 9.99 -19.13 20.10
CA ILE A 165 9.48 -19.15 18.72
C ILE A 165 8.24 -18.26 18.60
N THR A 166 7.36 -18.26 19.59
CA THR A 166 6.17 -17.39 19.61
C THR A 166 6.56 -15.91 19.66
N ILE A 167 7.52 -15.54 20.51
CA ILE A 167 8.04 -14.17 20.60
C ILE A 167 8.70 -13.76 19.29
N GLU A 168 9.52 -14.63 18.69
CA GLU A 168 10.22 -14.31 17.45
C GLU A 168 9.23 -14.15 16.27
N LYS A 169 8.21 -15.01 16.18
CA LYS A 169 7.11 -14.85 15.22
C LYS A 169 6.37 -13.52 15.41
N ASN A 170 6.03 -13.17 16.65
CA ASN A 170 5.40 -11.88 16.96
C ASN A 170 6.30 -10.70 16.55
N ARG A 171 7.60 -10.78 16.85
CA ARG A 171 8.58 -9.73 16.52
C ARG A 171 8.69 -9.54 15.01
N GLN A 172 8.79 -10.63 14.25
CA GLN A 172 8.85 -10.60 12.79
C GLN A 172 7.55 -10.10 12.18
N GLY A 173 6.40 -10.56 12.68
CA GLY A 173 5.08 -10.09 12.24
C GLY A 173 4.89 -8.58 12.47
N LEU A 174 5.27 -8.09 13.66
CA LEU A 174 5.23 -6.65 13.97
C LEU A 174 6.18 -5.83 13.08
N ALA A 175 7.37 -6.36 12.76
CA ALA A 175 8.29 -5.71 11.84
C ALA A 175 7.67 -5.56 10.44
N LYS A 176 7.07 -6.63 9.90
CA LYS A 176 6.34 -6.60 8.63
C LYS A 176 5.21 -5.56 8.65
N ILE A 177 4.44 -5.49 9.75
CA ILE A 177 3.37 -4.48 9.90
C ILE A 177 3.93 -3.06 9.85
N LEU A 178 5.07 -2.79 10.50
CA LEU A 178 5.68 -1.47 10.52
C LEU A 178 6.25 -1.06 9.15
N GLU A 179 6.92 -1.98 8.47
CA GLU A 179 7.45 -1.75 7.12
C GLU A 179 6.30 -1.49 6.13
N GLY A 180 5.27 -2.32 6.15
CA GLY A 180 4.14 -2.21 5.23
C GLY A 180 3.21 -1.03 5.47
N ALA A 181 3.12 -0.54 6.70
CA ALA A 181 2.27 0.60 7.03
C ALA A 181 2.77 1.91 6.41
N ALA A 182 4.09 2.09 6.26
CA ALA A 182 4.66 3.30 5.66
C ALA A 182 4.15 3.54 4.23
N ASP A 183 4.02 2.46 3.45
CA ASP A 183 3.53 2.51 2.07
C ASP A 183 2.07 2.95 2.00
N LEU A 184 1.23 2.53 2.96
CA LEU A 184 -0.19 2.89 2.99
C LEU A 184 -0.43 4.39 3.25
N TYR A 185 0.47 5.06 3.97
CA TYR A 185 0.37 6.49 4.24
C TYR A 185 0.76 7.36 3.03
N GLN A 186 1.40 6.80 2.01
CA GLN A 186 1.83 7.51 0.81
C GLN A 186 0.81 7.41 -0.34
N MET A 187 -0.30 6.71 -0.13
CA MET A 187 -1.32 6.53 -1.17
C MET A 187 -2.31 7.70 -1.14
N PHE A 188 -2.69 8.20 -2.32
CA PHE A 188 -3.56 9.37 -2.45
C PHE A 188 -4.97 9.01 -2.92
N SER A 189 -5.18 7.78 -3.40
CA SER A 189 -6.48 7.28 -3.85
C SER A 189 -6.98 6.11 -3.01
N LEU A 190 -8.31 6.01 -2.88
CA LEU A 190 -8.96 4.93 -2.14
C LEU A 190 -8.73 3.55 -2.78
N LYS A 191 -8.59 3.48 -4.11
CA LYS A 191 -8.35 2.22 -4.85
C LYS A 191 -6.93 1.70 -4.66
N GLU A 192 -5.93 2.58 -4.73
CA GLU A 192 -4.54 2.22 -4.43
C GLU A 192 -4.41 1.77 -2.98
N PHE A 193 -5.03 2.51 -2.05
CA PHE A 193 -5.11 2.14 -0.64
C PHE A 193 -5.68 0.73 -0.45
N ALA A 194 -6.83 0.45 -1.05
CA ALA A 194 -7.48 -0.85 -0.95
C ALA A 194 -6.61 -1.99 -1.50
N SER A 195 -5.95 -1.77 -2.64
CA SER A 195 -5.04 -2.74 -3.25
C SER A 195 -3.78 -2.94 -2.41
N GLY A 196 -3.25 -1.87 -1.81
CA GLY A 196 -2.14 -1.90 -0.87
C GLY A 196 -2.43 -2.74 0.36
N VAL A 197 -3.64 -2.61 0.94
CA VAL A 197 -4.07 -3.39 2.09
C VAL A 197 -4.02 -4.89 1.81
N LEU A 198 -4.57 -5.36 0.67
CA LEU A 198 -4.56 -6.78 0.32
C LEU A 198 -3.13 -7.32 0.16
N LYS A 199 -2.24 -6.57 -0.50
CA LYS A 199 -0.83 -6.93 -0.64
C LYS A 199 -0.13 -7.06 0.71
N GLN A 200 -0.42 -6.15 1.65
CA GLN A 200 0.19 -6.18 2.98
C GLN A 200 -0.31 -7.35 3.85
N ILE A 201 -1.60 -7.72 3.75
CA ILE A 201 -2.12 -8.94 4.42
C ILE A 201 -1.41 -10.18 3.89
N SER A 202 -1.28 -10.28 2.56
CA SER A 202 -0.57 -11.36 1.89
C SER A 202 0.89 -11.46 2.38
N ALA A 203 1.61 -10.33 2.44
CA ALA A 203 2.99 -10.29 2.93
C ALA A 203 3.11 -10.62 4.43
N LEU A 204 2.17 -10.17 5.26
CA LEU A 204 2.13 -10.44 6.70
C LEU A 204 1.98 -11.93 6.99
N LEU A 205 1.04 -12.58 6.30
CA LEU A 205 0.73 -13.99 6.47
C LEU A 205 1.64 -14.93 5.67
N ASP A 206 2.44 -14.38 4.74
CA ASP A 206 3.27 -15.16 3.80
C ASP A 206 2.43 -16.11 2.93
N VAL A 207 1.25 -15.62 2.52
CA VAL A 207 0.26 -16.35 1.70
C VAL A 207 -0.02 -15.56 0.42
N GLY A 208 -0.51 -16.23 -0.62
CA GLY A 208 -0.89 -15.59 -1.88
C GLY A 208 -2.01 -14.54 -1.72
N THR A 209 -2.27 -13.79 -2.80
CA THR A 209 -3.10 -12.57 -2.77
C THR A 209 -4.60 -12.79 -3.01
N ASP A 210 -5.15 -13.99 -2.79
CA ASP A 210 -6.58 -14.22 -2.99
C ASP A 210 -7.40 -13.46 -1.93
N GLY A 211 -8.03 -12.37 -2.33
CA GLY A 211 -8.85 -11.56 -1.44
C GLY A 211 -9.57 -10.40 -2.10
N ILE A 212 -10.48 -9.79 -1.35
CA ILE A 212 -11.23 -8.59 -1.75
C ILE A 212 -11.31 -7.62 -0.59
N LEU A 213 -11.37 -6.33 -0.93
CA LEU A 213 -11.67 -5.26 0.01
C LEU A 213 -12.92 -4.53 -0.43
N CYS A 214 -13.91 -4.49 0.45
CA CYS A 214 -15.20 -3.90 0.21
C CYS A 214 -15.50 -2.81 1.24
N VAL A 215 -16.35 -1.87 0.83
CA VAL A 215 -16.91 -0.83 1.69
C VAL A 215 -18.42 -0.86 1.62
N GLU A 216 -19.07 -0.61 2.74
CA GLU A 216 -20.51 -0.37 2.77
C GLU A 216 -20.81 1.08 2.38
N ASN A 217 -21.52 1.27 1.26
CA ASN A 217 -22.04 2.57 0.85
C ASN A 217 -23.44 2.80 1.40
N GLN A 218 -23.91 4.05 1.32
CA GLN A 218 -25.29 4.38 1.68
C GLN A 218 -26.27 3.48 0.92
N PRO A 219 -27.37 3.06 1.57
CA PRO A 219 -28.33 2.17 0.96
C PRO A 219 -28.91 2.80 -0.31
N ASP A 220 -29.13 1.96 -1.32
CA ASP A 220 -29.72 2.38 -2.58
C ASP A 220 -31.19 2.84 -2.41
N MET A 221 -31.86 3.25 -3.49
CA MET A 221 -33.29 3.63 -3.43
C MET A 221 -34.21 2.49 -2.94
N THR A 222 -33.72 1.25 -2.87
CA THR A 222 -34.45 0.09 -2.33
C THR A 222 -34.20 -0.13 -0.83
N GLY A 223 -33.36 0.71 -0.21
CA GLY A 223 -33.02 0.63 1.21
C GLY A 223 -32.00 -0.46 1.54
N ARG A 224 -31.36 -1.07 0.53
CA ARG A 224 -30.37 -2.14 0.74
C ARG A 224 -28.97 -1.53 0.80
N PRO A 225 -28.18 -1.82 1.86
CA PRO A 225 -26.77 -1.42 1.87
C PRO A 225 -26.05 -2.04 0.69
N GLN A 226 -25.42 -1.20 -0.13
CA GLN A 226 -24.67 -1.65 -1.30
C GLN A 226 -23.20 -1.80 -0.94
N LEU A 227 -22.67 -3.00 -1.11
CA LEU A 227 -21.25 -3.26 -0.98
C LEU A 227 -20.55 -2.81 -2.26
N GLU A 228 -19.61 -1.88 -2.15
CA GLU A 228 -18.72 -1.49 -3.24
C GLU A 228 -17.39 -2.24 -3.09
N ILE A 229 -16.95 -2.91 -4.15
CA ILE A 229 -15.65 -3.60 -4.19
C ILE A 229 -14.59 -2.59 -4.65
N LEU A 230 -13.65 -2.27 -3.77
CA LEU A 230 -12.60 -1.29 -4.03
C LEU A 230 -11.32 -1.92 -4.60
N ALA A 231 -11.04 -3.15 -4.19
CA ALA A 231 -9.91 -3.95 -4.66
C ALA A 231 -10.27 -5.44 -4.64
N ALA A 232 -9.70 -6.16 -5.58
CA ALA A 232 -9.73 -7.61 -5.64
C ALA A 232 -8.38 -8.12 -6.15
N ALA A 233 -7.99 -9.31 -5.72
CA ALA A 233 -6.74 -9.92 -6.13
C ALA A 233 -6.87 -11.44 -6.24
N GLY A 234 -6.08 -12.03 -7.15
CA GLY A 234 -6.07 -13.47 -7.42
C GLY A 234 -7.40 -13.97 -7.98
N ALA A 235 -7.96 -15.04 -7.39
CA ALA A 235 -9.19 -15.68 -7.86
C ALA A 235 -10.41 -14.73 -7.95
N TYR A 236 -10.34 -13.58 -7.28
CA TYR A 236 -11.42 -12.60 -7.20
C TYR A 236 -11.28 -11.40 -8.16
N GLU A 237 -10.22 -11.31 -8.98
CA GLU A 237 -9.97 -10.15 -9.84
C GLU A 237 -11.16 -9.77 -10.75
N GLY A 238 -11.89 -10.77 -11.26
CA GLY A 238 -13.08 -10.55 -12.09
C GLY A 238 -14.24 -9.83 -11.38
N LEU A 239 -14.22 -9.74 -10.05
CA LEU A 239 -15.25 -9.05 -9.27
C LEU A 239 -15.17 -7.52 -9.37
N LEU A 240 -14.02 -6.96 -9.74
CA LEU A 240 -13.91 -5.51 -9.98
C LEU A 240 -14.73 -5.06 -11.19
N GLU A 241 -14.92 -5.93 -12.18
CA GLU A 241 -15.73 -5.66 -13.37
C GLU A 241 -17.21 -5.98 -13.14
N SER A 242 -17.52 -7.10 -12.48
CA SER A 242 -18.91 -7.52 -12.23
C SER A 242 -19.60 -6.69 -11.14
N GLY A 243 -18.83 -6.22 -10.14
CA GLY A 243 -19.33 -5.43 -9.02
C GLY A 243 -20.31 -6.15 -8.09
N SER A 244 -20.48 -7.47 -8.23
CA SER A 244 -21.45 -8.25 -7.45
C SER A 244 -20.85 -9.52 -6.83
N LEU A 245 -21.26 -9.80 -5.60
CA LEU A 245 -20.92 -11.03 -4.87
C LEU A 245 -22.00 -12.11 -4.99
N ASP A 246 -22.94 -11.99 -5.94
CA ASP A 246 -24.05 -12.94 -6.10
C ASP A 246 -23.57 -14.38 -6.37
N ASP A 247 -22.46 -14.53 -7.09
CA ASP A 247 -21.83 -15.83 -7.35
C ASP A 247 -21.11 -16.43 -6.12
N TYR A 248 -20.96 -15.65 -5.04
CA TYR A 248 -20.24 -16.01 -3.82
C TYR A 248 -21.11 -15.81 -2.55
N PRO A 249 -22.21 -16.58 -2.38
CA PRO A 249 -23.20 -16.33 -1.33
C PRO A 249 -22.67 -16.48 0.10
N GLU A 250 -21.79 -17.46 0.35
CA GLU A 250 -21.18 -17.68 1.67
C GLU A 250 -20.19 -16.56 2.04
N LEU A 251 -19.39 -16.10 1.07
CA LEU A 251 -18.51 -14.95 1.24
C LEU A 251 -19.31 -13.67 1.53
N ALA A 252 -20.35 -13.40 0.74
CA ALA A 252 -21.23 -12.26 0.95
C ALA A 252 -21.91 -12.28 2.32
N LYS A 253 -22.25 -13.47 2.83
CA LYS A 253 -22.79 -13.65 4.18
C LYS A 253 -21.74 -13.36 5.25
N ALA A 254 -20.52 -13.88 5.11
CA ALA A 254 -19.42 -13.62 6.06
C ALA A 254 -19.08 -12.12 6.12
N ILE A 255 -19.02 -11.44 4.97
CA ILE A 255 -18.78 -9.99 4.89
C ILE A 255 -19.88 -9.20 5.61
N ARG A 256 -21.16 -9.48 5.28
CA ARG A 256 -22.28 -8.81 5.94
C ARG A 256 -22.30 -9.05 7.44
N GLN A 257 -21.96 -10.26 7.87
CA GLN A 257 -21.86 -10.59 9.29
C GLN A 257 -20.74 -9.79 9.97
N ALA A 258 -19.57 -9.70 9.37
CA ALA A 258 -18.42 -8.96 9.91
C ALA A 258 -18.75 -7.47 10.10
N LEU A 259 -19.39 -6.86 9.09
CA LEU A 259 -19.83 -5.45 9.13
C LEU A 259 -20.91 -5.22 10.18
N LEU A 260 -21.96 -6.06 10.21
CA LEU A 260 -23.05 -5.94 11.17
C LEU A 260 -22.57 -6.07 12.62
N GLU A 261 -21.70 -7.05 12.89
CA GLU A 261 -21.16 -7.32 14.22
C GLU A 261 -19.94 -6.43 14.58
N LYS A 262 -19.42 -5.67 13.62
CA LYS A 262 -18.23 -4.81 13.73
C LYS A 262 -17.02 -5.53 14.33
N ARG A 263 -16.78 -6.76 13.90
CA ARG A 263 -15.67 -7.60 14.38
C ARG A 263 -15.16 -8.52 13.29
N ASN A 264 -13.92 -8.98 13.49
CA ASN A 264 -13.32 -9.98 12.62
C ASN A 264 -14.09 -11.31 12.74
N ILE A 265 -14.31 -11.95 11.60
CA ILE A 265 -14.92 -13.27 11.46
C ILE A 265 -13.84 -14.22 10.96
N TYR A 266 -13.46 -15.18 11.79
CA TYR A 266 -12.48 -16.21 11.43
C TYR A 266 -13.20 -17.53 11.15
N GLN A 267 -13.66 -17.70 9.92
CA GLN A 267 -14.39 -18.90 9.47
C GLN A 267 -13.79 -19.40 8.15
N HIS A 268 -12.63 -20.04 8.23
CA HIS A 268 -11.94 -20.61 7.08
C HIS A 268 -12.88 -21.48 6.20
N PRO A 269 -12.89 -21.28 4.86
CA PRO A 269 -12.01 -20.40 4.07
C PRO A 269 -12.48 -18.94 3.95
N TYR A 270 -13.60 -18.56 4.56
CA TYR A 270 -14.20 -17.22 4.48
C TYR A 270 -13.79 -16.32 5.66
N ASP A 271 -12.48 -16.15 5.86
CA ASP A 271 -11.96 -15.23 6.86
C ASP A 271 -12.18 -13.77 6.41
N VAL A 272 -12.71 -12.94 7.31
CA VAL A 272 -13.04 -11.53 7.05
C VAL A 272 -12.57 -10.65 8.20
N LEU A 273 -11.77 -9.64 7.89
CA LEU A 273 -11.43 -8.56 8.81
C LEU A 273 -12.44 -7.44 8.68
N CYS A 274 -12.91 -6.92 9.81
CA CYS A 274 -13.74 -5.73 9.85
C CYS A 274 -12.92 -4.56 10.38
N ILE A 275 -12.89 -3.46 9.64
CA ILE A 275 -12.14 -2.26 10.00
C ILE A 275 -13.12 -1.09 10.03
N THR A 276 -13.20 -0.43 11.18
CA THR A 276 -14.07 0.73 11.37
C THR A 276 -13.21 1.97 11.53
N ALA A 277 -13.31 2.89 10.58
CA ALA A 277 -12.64 4.18 10.59
C ALA A 277 -13.26 5.16 11.60
N GLN A 278 -12.54 6.20 12.01
CA GLN A 278 -13.04 7.19 12.96
C GLN A 278 -14.22 7.99 12.42
N ASN A 279 -14.28 8.19 11.10
CA ASN A 279 -15.42 8.83 10.43
C ASN A 279 -16.66 7.92 10.32
N GLY A 280 -16.62 6.71 10.87
CA GLY A 280 -17.72 5.75 10.85
C GLY A 280 -17.81 4.91 9.58
N ARG A 281 -16.88 5.07 8.63
CA ARG A 281 -16.82 4.22 7.44
C ARG A 281 -16.29 2.84 7.80
N GLU A 282 -16.93 1.81 7.25
CA GLU A 282 -16.62 0.42 7.55
C GLU A 282 -16.08 -0.29 6.30
N PHE A 283 -15.02 -1.06 6.51
CA PHE A 283 -14.36 -1.86 5.51
C PHE A 283 -14.43 -3.32 5.90
N ALA A 284 -14.70 -4.17 4.94
CA ALA A 284 -14.56 -5.61 5.06
C ALA A 284 -13.43 -6.07 4.15
N VAL A 285 -12.46 -6.79 4.72
CA VAL A 285 -11.34 -7.37 3.97
C VAL A 285 -11.43 -8.88 4.07
N HIS A 286 -11.78 -9.51 2.96
CA HIS A 286 -11.71 -10.96 2.85
C HIS A 286 -10.37 -11.38 2.26
N PHE A 287 -9.84 -12.47 2.79
CA PHE A 287 -8.64 -13.15 2.29
C PHE A 287 -8.80 -14.65 2.53
N THR A 288 -8.19 -15.48 1.68
CA THR A 288 -8.27 -16.94 1.80
C THR A 288 -6.88 -17.52 2.09
N PRO A 289 -6.48 -17.65 3.36
CA PRO A 289 -5.23 -18.34 3.68
C PRO A 289 -5.39 -19.85 3.36
N PRO A 290 -4.34 -20.55 2.90
CA PRO A 290 -4.39 -21.99 2.63
C PRO A 290 -4.61 -22.88 3.87
N TRP A 291 -4.53 -22.30 5.08
CA TRP A 291 -4.80 -22.97 6.35
C TRP A 291 -5.63 -22.07 7.29
N PRO A 292 -6.34 -22.64 8.28
CA PRO A 292 -6.97 -21.86 9.33
C PRO A 292 -5.93 -21.13 10.19
N LEU A 293 -6.19 -19.84 10.48
CA LEU A 293 -5.25 -18.99 11.21
C LEU A 293 -5.09 -19.40 12.68
N ASP A 294 -3.84 -19.34 13.17
CA ASP A 294 -3.51 -19.54 14.57
C ASP A 294 -3.75 -18.27 15.43
N GLU A 295 -3.56 -18.37 16.75
CA GLU A 295 -3.82 -17.25 17.67
C GLU A 295 -2.85 -16.07 17.46
N VAL A 296 -1.62 -16.34 17.02
CA VAL A 296 -0.60 -15.33 16.77
C VAL A 296 -0.94 -14.54 15.52
N GLU A 297 -1.27 -15.23 14.43
CA GLU A 297 -1.69 -14.62 13.16
C GLU A 297 -2.93 -13.74 13.35
N ARG A 298 -3.94 -14.22 14.09
CA ARG A 298 -5.15 -13.42 14.40
C ARG A 298 -4.82 -12.14 15.18
N LYS A 299 -3.96 -12.23 16.19
CA LYS A 299 -3.51 -11.06 16.98
C LYS A 299 -2.72 -10.07 16.14
N LEU A 300 -1.86 -10.55 15.24
CA LEU A 300 -1.13 -9.69 14.30
C LEU A 300 -2.08 -8.96 13.35
N LEU A 301 -3.09 -9.66 12.82
CA LEU A 301 -4.11 -9.06 11.95
C LEU A 301 -4.97 -8.03 12.70
N GLU A 302 -5.28 -8.24 13.98
CA GLU A 302 -5.98 -7.24 14.81
C GLU A 302 -5.18 -5.94 14.94
N VAL A 303 -3.87 -6.04 15.22
CA VAL A 303 -2.97 -4.87 15.27
C VAL A 303 -2.88 -4.20 13.90
N PHE A 304 -2.82 -5.00 12.83
CA PHE A 304 -2.79 -4.49 11.45
C PHE A 304 -4.09 -3.75 11.08
N CYS A 305 -5.26 -4.24 11.48
CA CYS A 305 -6.55 -3.56 11.27
C CYS A 305 -6.58 -2.16 11.89
N GLN A 306 -6.05 -2.01 13.12
CA GLN A 306 -5.96 -0.69 13.78
C GLN A 306 -5.06 0.28 12.99
N ARG A 307 -3.99 -0.22 12.37
CA ARG A 307 -3.10 0.58 11.52
C ARG A 307 -3.78 0.99 10.21
N ILE A 308 -4.51 0.08 9.56
CA ILE A 308 -5.28 0.41 8.35
C ILE A 308 -6.33 1.49 8.65
N SER A 309 -7.06 1.36 9.75
CA SER A 309 -8.02 2.39 10.16
C SER A 309 -7.36 3.76 10.25
N SER A 310 -6.20 3.84 10.92
CA SER A 310 -5.45 5.09 11.08
C SER A 310 -4.91 5.63 9.74
N ALA A 311 -4.47 4.74 8.84
CA ALA A 311 -4.00 5.13 7.51
C ALA A 311 -5.15 5.65 6.64
N TYR A 312 -6.32 5.03 6.70
CA TYR A 312 -7.52 5.52 6.02
C TYR A 312 -7.98 6.87 6.59
N ASP A 313 -7.98 7.05 7.91
CA ASP A 313 -8.35 8.32 8.53
C ASP A 313 -7.44 9.46 8.05
N ASN A 314 -6.12 9.21 7.93
CA ASN A 314 -5.18 10.17 7.35
C ASN A 314 -5.46 10.45 5.86
N LEU A 315 -5.73 9.42 5.05
CA LEU A 315 -6.12 9.58 3.66
C LEU A 315 -7.41 10.42 3.53
N TYR A 316 -8.37 10.19 4.42
CA TYR A 316 -9.62 10.93 4.45
C TYR A 316 -9.39 12.39 4.83
N LEU A 317 -8.61 12.67 5.88
CA LEU A 317 -8.27 14.03 6.31
C LEU A 317 -7.50 14.79 5.23
N TYR A 318 -6.54 14.14 4.58
CA TYR A 318 -5.80 14.72 3.47
C TYR A 318 -6.74 15.11 2.32
N ASN A 319 -7.63 14.18 1.91
CA ASN A 319 -8.61 14.47 0.87
C ASN A 319 -9.57 15.59 1.29
N GLN A 320 -10.06 15.61 2.53
CA GLN A 320 -10.91 16.70 3.01
C GLN A 320 -10.19 18.06 2.97
N LEU A 321 -8.92 18.11 3.37
CA LEU A 321 -8.12 19.32 3.30
C LEU A 321 -7.97 19.79 1.85
N ARG A 322 -7.62 18.88 0.94
CA ARG A 322 -7.48 19.16 -0.50
C ARG A 322 -8.79 19.69 -1.10
N HIS A 323 -9.92 19.00 -0.89
CA HIS A 323 -11.23 19.44 -1.40
C HIS A 323 -11.65 20.79 -0.81
N SER A 324 -11.35 21.05 0.47
CA SER A 324 -11.64 22.33 1.11
C SER A 324 -10.81 23.48 0.51
N GLN A 325 -9.53 23.22 0.22
CA GLN A 325 -8.67 24.18 -0.48
C GLN A 325 -9.17 24.45 -1.90
N GLU A 326 -9.47 23.41 -2.68
CA GLU A 326 -10.05 23.53 -4.02
C GLU A 326 -11.36 24.33 -4.01
N ALA A 327 -12.29 24.01 -3.10
CA ALA A 327 -13.54 24.74 -2.94
C ALA A 327 -13.32 26.21 -2.59
N THR A 328 -12.30 26.52 -1.77
CA THR A 328 -11.93 27.90 -1.44
C THR A 328 -11.38 28.64 -2.66
N VAL A 329 -10.53 27.99 -3.47
CA VAL A 329 -10.01 28.57 -4.72
C VAL A 329 -11.13 28.85 -5.72
N VAL A 330 -12.05 27.90 -5.90
CA VAL A 330 -13.24 28.08 -6.75
C VAL A 330 -14.12 29.23 -6.24
N ALA A 331 -14.32 29.35 -4.93
CA ALA A 331 -15.09 30.44 -4.35
C ALA A 331 -14.42 31.81 -4.58
N LEU A 332 -13.09 31.89 -4.49
CA LEU A 332 -12.33 33.11 -4.80
C LEU A 332 -12.46 33.52 -6.27
N ALA A 333 -12.34 32.56 -7.20
CA ALA A 333 -12.55 32.80 -8.61
C ALA A 333 -13.99 33.29 -8.89
N ALA A 334 -14.98 32.60 -8.34
CA ALA A 334 -16.39 32.98 -8.49
C ALA A 334 -16.71 34.38 -7.93
N LEU A 335 -16.05 34.80 -6.84
CA LEU A 335 -16.21 36.16 -6.29
C LEU A 335 -15.64 37.24 -7.22
N ALA A 336 -14.53 36.96 -7.91
CA ALA A 336 -13.97 37.88 -8.90
C ALA A 336 -14.86 37.96 -10.15
N GLU A 337 -15.37 36.81 -10.61
CA GLU A 337 -16.29 36.71 -11.75
C GLU A 337 -17.71 37.19 -11.46
N TYR A 338 -18.14 37.32 -10.19
CA TYR A 338 -19.46 37.85 -9.88
C TYR A 338 -19.68 39.28 -10.41
N ARG A 339 -18.59 40.02 -10.64
CA ARG A 339 -18.61 41.33 -11.31
C ARG A 339 -18.54 41.23 -12.84
N ASP A 340 -18.49 40.04 -13.41
CA ASP A 340 -18.54 39.80 -14.85
C ASP A 340 -19.85 39.06 -15.18
N THR A 341 -20.33 39.15 -16.41
CA THR A 341 -21.55 38.44 -16.83
C THR A 341 -21.34 36.96 -17.09
N ASP A 342 -20.09 36.49 -17.02
CA ASP A 342 -19.72 35.11 -17.24
C ASP A 342 -20.09 34.25 -16.04
N THR A 343 -21.04 33.33 -16.28
CA THR A 343 -21.45 32.32 -15.30
C THR A 343 -20.31 31.35 -15.02
N GLY A 344 -20.31 30.69 -13.84
CA GLY A 344 -19.28 29.72 -13.41
C GLY A 344 -19.02 28.50 -14.32
N ALA A 345 -19.68 28.41 -15.48
CA ALA A 345 -19.29 27.52 -16.57
C ALA A 345 -17.94 27.91 -17.21
N HIS A 346 -17.57 29.20 -17.24
CA HIS A 346 -16.27 29.65 -17.76
C HIS A 346 -15.10 29.09 -16.94
N VAL A 347 -15.12 29.25 -15.61
CA VAL A 347 -14.20 28.62 -14.64
C VAL A 347 -13.92 27.15 -14.97
N GLN A 348 -14.98 26.35 -15.12
CA GLN A 348 -14.84 24.91 -15.36
C GLN A 348 -14.21 24.59 -16.72
N ARG A 349 -14.52 25.38 -17.76
CA ARG A 349 -13.94 25.19 -19.10
C ARG A 349 -12.46 25.56 -19.11
N VAL A 350 -12.11 26.70 -18.52
CA VAL A 350 -10.71 27.17 -18.41
C VAL A 350 -9.86 26.15 -17.65
N GLN A 351 -10.33 25.67 -16.50
CA GLN A 351 -9.67 24.62 -15.74
C GLN A 351 -9.40 23.38 -16.60
N LYS A 352 -10.46 22.78 -17.15
CA LYS A 352 -10.37 21.52 -17.88
C LYS A 352 -9.53 21.63 -19.15
N LEU A 353 -9.64 22.75 -19.87
CA LEU A 353 -8.87 22.97 -21.10
C LEU A 353 -7.39 23.18 -20.79
N THR A 354 -7.08 23.89 -19.70
CA THR A 354 -5.70 24.04 -19.21
C THR A 354 -5.08 22.69 -18.89
N ASP A 355 -5.78 21.83 -18.15
CA ASP A 355 -5.31 20.48 -17.81
C ASP A 355 -5.10 19.62 -19.07
N ALA A 356 -6.03 19.68 -20.03
CA ALA A 356 -5.92 18.93 -21.28
C ALA A 356 -4.71 19.36 -22.11
N ILE A 357 -4.48 20.68 -22.26
CA ILE A 357 -3.33 21.21 -22.99
C ILE A 357 -2.02 20.86 -22.29
N ALA A 358 -1.95 21.02 -20.97
CA ALA A 358 -0.76 20.64 -20.20
C ALA A 358 -0.45 19.14 -20.35
N GLY A 359 -1.47 18.29 -20.28
CA GLY A 359 -1.36 16.85 -20.48
C GLY A 359 -0.84 16.49 -21.88
N GLN A 360 -1.34 17.17 -22.90
CA GLN A 360 -0.88 17.00 -24.27
C GLN A 360 0.58 17.41 -24.46
N ILE A 361 0.99 18.57 -23.94
CA ILE A 361 2.39 19.05 -23.98
C ILE A 361 3.33 18.04 -23.33
N ARG A 362 2.93 17.47 -22.18
CA ARG A 362 3.70 16.44 -21.48
C ARG A 362 3.80 15.15 -22.31
N GLN A 363 2.71 14.71 -22.94
CA GLN A 363 2.69 13.54 -23.82
C GLN A 363 3.62 13.72 -25.03
N ASP A 364 3.66 14.93 -25.60
CA ASP A 364 4.53 15.27 -26.73
C ASP A 364 6.01 15.43 -26.34
N GLY A 365 6.34 15.32 -25.04
CA GLY A 365 7.70 15.36 -24.54
C GLY A 365 8.30 16.78 -24.45
N HIS A 366 7.46 17.81 -24.47
CA HIS A 366 7.90 19.20 -24.34
C HIS A 366 7.91 19.67 -22.88
N TYR A 367 8.85 20.56 -22.54
CA TYR A 367 8.98 21.19 -21.21
C TYR A 367 9.02 20.19 -20.03
N GLN A 368 9.65 19.02 -20.21
CA GLN A 368 9.63 17.92 -19.24
C GLN A 368 10.08 18.32 -17.82
N GLU A 369 11.06 19.21 -17.69
CA GLU A 369 11.53 19.70 -16.39
C GLU A 369 10.47 20.53 -15.64
N GLN A 370 9.59 21.23 -16.36
CA GLN A 370 8.52 22.06 -15.80
C GLN A 370 7.21 21.28 -15.62
N MET A 371 6.99 20.22 -16.41
CA MET A 371 5.81 19.35 -16.37
C MET A 371 5.89 18.29 -15.26
N THR A 372 6.14 18.75 -14.03
CA THR A 372 6.19 17.90 -12.84
C THR A 372 4.79 17.38 -12.47
N ALA A 373 4.73 16.32 -11.66
CA ALA A 373 3.45 15.83 -11.14
C ALA A 373 2.71 16.90 -10.34
N GLU A 374 3.45 17.71 -9.57
CA GLU A 374 2.90 18.82 -8.78
C GLU A 374 2.30 19.91 -9.67
N PHE A 375 3.00 20.33 -10.73
CA PHE A 375 2.48 21.30 -11.71
C PHE A 375 1.20 20.81 -12.37
N MET A 376 1.20 19.55 -12.83
CA MET A 376 0.07 18.93 -13.50
C MET A 376 -1.16 18.80 -12.59
N ASP A 377 -0.96 18.61 -11.29
CA ASP A 377 -2.05 18.51 -10.31
C ASP A 377 -2.69 19.88 -10.00
N MET A 378 -1.94 20.98 -10.22
CA MET A 378 -2.37 22.32 -9.82
C MET A 378 -2.75 23.28 -10.94
N VAL A 379 -2.19 23.13 -12.15
CA VAL A 379 -2.27 24.15 -13.20
C VAL A 379 -3.69 24.47 -13.63
N GLY A 380 -4.56 23.49 -13.80
CA GLY A 380 -5.98 23.73 -14.10
C GLY A 380 -6.68 24.49 -12.98
N MET A 381 -6.53 24.08 -11.72
CA MET A 381 -7.16 24.79 -10.60
C MET A 381 -6.56 26.19 -10.35
N ALA A 382 -5.30 26.42 -10.69
CA ALA A 382 -4.69 27.74 -10.61
C ALA A 382 -5.16 28.68 -11.74
N SER A 383 -5.47 28.13 -12.91
CA SER A 383 -5.88 28.91 -14.10
C SER A 383 -7.13 29.76 -13.90
N ILE A 384 -8.06 29.30 -13.07
CA ILE A 384 -9.31 30.03 -12.81
C ILE A 384 -9.10 31.32 -11.98
N LEU A 385 -7.89 31.53 -11.46
CA LEU A 385 -7.52 32.74 -10.73
C LEU A 385 -6.93 33.84 -11.63
N HIS A 386 -6.79 33.60 -12.94
CA HIS A 386 -6.14 34.55 -13.87
C HIS A 386 -6.72 35.96 -13.80
N ASP A 387 -8.03 36.06 -13.62
CA ASP A 387 -8.78 37.32 -13.63
C ASP A 387 -9.14 37.86 -12.24
N VAL A 388 -8.59 37.29 -11.16
CA VAL A 388 -8.92 37.71 -9.77
C VAL A 388 -8.66 39.21 -9.53
N GLY A 389 -7.73 39.81 -10.28
CA GLY A 389 -7.41 41.23 -10.17
C GLY A 389 -8.47 42.20 -10.69
N LYS A 390 -9.48 41.74 -11.45
CA LYS A 390 -10.60 42.57 -11.91
C LYS A 390 -11.38 43.21 -10.76
N VAL A 391 -11.27 42.67 -9.54
CA VAL A 391 -11.81 43.29 -8.32
C VAL A 391 -11.28 44.72 -8.10
N GLY A 392 -10.06 45.03 -8.58
CA GLY A 392 -9.46 46.36 -8.49
C GLY A 392 -9.90 47.33 -9.59
N THR A 393 -10.63 46.85 -10.61
CA THR A 393 -11.05 47.69 -11.75
C THR A 393 -12.34 48.45 -11.41
N PRO A 394 -12.40 49.78 -11.69
CA PRO A 394 -13.63 50.56 -11.50
C PRO A 394 -14.80 50.08 -12.37
N ASP A 395 -16.03 50.08 -11.82
CA ASP A 395 -17.25 49.61 -12.52
C ASP A 395 -17.46 50.27 -13.88
N HIS A 396 -17.25 51.59 -13.96
CA HIS A 396 -17.47 52.34 -15.20
C HIS A 396 -16.49 51.99 -16.33
N ILE A 397 -15.36 51.36 -16.01
CA ILE A 397 -14.38 50.82 -16.97
C ILE A 397 -14.71 49.35 -17.27
N LEU A 398 -14.96 48.55 -16.23
CA LEU A 398 -15.26 47.12 -16.36
C LEU A 398 -16.53 46.86 -17.17
N PHE A 399 -17.58 47.65 -16.94
CA PHE A 399 -18.88 47.50 -17.59
C PHE A 399 -19.12 48.46 -18.78
N LYS A 400 -18.07 49.14 -19.27
CA LYS A 400 -18.23 50.13 -20.34
C LYS A 400 -18.80 49.48 -21.61
N PRO A 401 -19.98 49.91 -22.11
CA PRO A 401 -20.54 49.39 -23.35
C PRO A 401 -19.84 50.03 -24.55
N GLY A 402 -18.64 49.53 -24.90
CA GLY A 402 -17.86 50.03 -26.02
C GLY A 402 -16.36 49.81 -25.87
N LYS A 403 -15.57 50.38 -26.77
CA LYS A 403 -14.11 50.32 -26.69
C LYS A 403 -13.60 51.22 -25.56
N LEU A 404 -12.64 50.70 -24.79
CA LEU A 404 -11.86 51.49 -23.85
C LEU A 404 -10.97 52.48 -24.60
N ASP A 405 -10.87 53.70 -24.08
CA ASP A 405 -9.88 54.67 -24.52
C ASP A 405 -8.46 54.31 -23.98
N PRO A 406 -7.39 55.00 -24.39
CA PRO A 406 -6.04 54.66 -23.95
C PRO A 406 -5.79 54.77 -22.44
N GLU A 407 -6.51 55.65 -21.72
CA GLU A 407 -6.36 55.82 -20.28
C GLU A 407 -7.12 54.72 -19.54
N GLU A 408 -8.37 54.46 -19.94
CA GLU A 408 -9.19 53.37 -19.42
C GLU A 408 -8.53 52.01 -19.67
N ARG A 409 -7.90 51.82 -20.83
CA ARG A 409 -7.15 50.60 -21.15
C ARG A 409 -5.98 50.39 -20.17
N ARG A 410 -5.21 51.43 -19.86
CA ARG A 410 -4.11 51.32 -18.87
C ARG A 410 -4.63 50.95 -17.49
N ILE A 411 -5.83 51.40 -17.11
CA ILE A 411 -6.46 51.01 -15.85
C ILE A 411 -6.91 49.56 -15.91
N MET A 412 -7.53 49.12 -17.02
CA MET A 412 -7.92 47.71 -17.20
C MET A 412 -6.71 46.76 -17.15
N GLU A 413 -5.60 47.10 -17.81
CA GLU A 413 -4.37 46.28 -17.84
C GLU A 413 -3.76 46.05 -16.45
N GLN A 414 -4.10 46.89 -15.44
CA GLN A 414 -3.61 46.72 -14.07
C GLN A 414 -4.17 45.48 -13.38
N HIS A 415 -5.27 44.88 -13.86
CA HIS A 415 -5.82 43.67 -13.24
C HIS A 415 -4.78 42.55 -13.14
N ALA A 416 -3.90 42.41 -14.13
CA ALA A 416 -2.86 41.39 -14.12
C ALA A 416 -1.91 41.57 -12.91
N SER A 417 -1.37 42.78 -12.75
CA SER A 417 -0.48 43.13 -11.63
C SER A 417 -1.19 43.09 -10.27
N ILE A 418 -2.45 43.53 -10.20
CA ILE A 418 -3.25 43.50 -8.97
C ILE A 418 -3.52 42.04 -8.55
N GLY A 419 -3.92 41.19 -9.49
CA GLY A 419 -4.17 39.77 -9.25
C GLY A 419 -2.93 39.04 -8.77
N ALA A 420 -1.79 39.24 -9.44
CA ALA A 420 -0.51 38.70 -9.00
C ALA A 420 -0.16 39.16 -7.58
N HIS A 421 -0.31 40.44 -7.26
CA HIS A 421 0.02 40.95 -5.92
C HIS A 421 -0.88 40.37 -4.82
N ILE A 422 -2.19 40.25 -5.09
CA ILE A 422 -3.16 39.66 -4.15
C ILE A 422 -2.76 38.22 -3.81
N LEU A 423 -2.48 37.41 -4.85
CA LEU A 423 -2.20 35.99 -4.69
C LEU A 423 -0.80 35.74 -4.11
N ALA A 424 0.22 36.47 -4.55
CA ALA A 424 1.60 36.33 -4.07
C ALA A 424 1.71 36.53 -2.55
N LYS A 425 0.96 37.49 -2.00
CA LYS A 425 0.98 37.76 -0.56
C LYS A 425 0.51 36.57 0.27
N SER A 426 -0.55 35.89 -0.17
CA SER A 426 -1.07 34.70 0.50
C SER A 426 -0.26 33.45 0.19
N ALA A 427 0.31 33.35 -1.02
CA ALA A 427 1.19 32.25 -1.41
C ALA A 427 2.44 32.15 -0.52
N GLN A 428 2.97 33.27 -0.04
CA GLN A 428 4.13 33.30 0.88
C GLN A 428 3.87 32.64 2.24
N MET A 429 2.61 32.35 2.59
CA MET A 429 2.26 31.67 3.85
C MET A 429 2.42 30.14 3.76
N VAL A 430 2.67 29.60 2.57
CA VAL A 430 2.79 28.17 2.30
C VAL A 430 4.17 27.91 1.71
N GLU A 431 4.89 26.91 2.23
CA GLU A 431 6.15 26.46 1.64
C GLU A 431 5.88 25.63 0.38
N GLY A 432 6.70 25.81 -0.65
CA GLY A 432 6.56 25.10 -1.92
C GLY A 432 5.55 25.73 -2.87
N GLN A 433 5.18 24.99 -3.92
CA GLN A 433 4.23 25.46 -4.91
C GLN A 433 2.79 25.19 -4.40
N SER A 434 1.88 26.09 -4.74
CA SER A 434 0.47 26.05 -4.36
C SER A 434 -0.40 26.65 -5.45
N TYR A 435 -1.72 26.38 -5.41
CA TYR A 435 -2.70 27.03 -6.29
C TYR A 435 -2.55 28.55 -6.33
N LEU A 436 -2.22 29.19 -5.20
CA LEU A 436 -2.07 30.64 -5.11
C LEU A 436 -0.76 31.13 -5.73
N SER A 437 0.35 30.40 -5.54
CA SER A 437 1.63 30.76 -6.17
C SER A 437 1.53 30.67 -7.70
N LEU A 438 0.95 29.58 -8.20
CA LEU A 438 0.77 29.36 -9.64
C LEU A 438 -0.30 30.30 -10.21
N GLY A 439 -1.37 30.54 -9.46
CA GLY A 439 -2.37 31.56 -9.79
C GLY A 439 -1.78 32.95 -9.87
N SER A 440 -0.81 33.29 -9.01
CA SER A 440 -0.09 34.57 -9.06
C SER A 440 0.74 34.71 -10.34
N GLU A 441 1.43 33.64 -10.77
CA GLU A 441 2.16 33.63 -12.04
C GLU A 441 1.21 33.81 -13.22
N ILE A 442 0.09 33.09 -13.22
CA ILE A 442 -0.91 33.15 -14.28
C ILE A 442 -1.52 34.56 -14.34
N ALA A 443 -2.07 35.05 -13.23
CA ALA A 443 -2.69 36.38 -13.16
C ALA A 443 -1.72 37.47 -13.63
N GLY A 444 -0.45 37.41 -13.21
CA GLY A 444 0.54 38.42 -13.57
C GLY A 444 1.06 38.36 -15.00
N ASN A 445 0.85 37.26 -15.75
CA ASN A 445 1.53 37.06 -17.02
C ASN A 445 0.64 36.48 -18.15
N HIS A 446 -0.63 36.16 -17.92
CA HIS A 446 -1.51 35.56 -18.96
C HIS A 446 -1.82 36.50 -20.14
N HIS A 447 -1.46 37.77 -20.04
CA HIS A 447 -1.52 38.75 -21.13
C HIS A 447 -0.15 39.14 -21.70
N GLU A 448 0.93 38.48 -21.26
CA GLU A 448 2.23 38.57 -21.92
C GLU A 448 2.15 37.90 -23.29
N TYR A 449 2.82 38.48 -24.28
CA TYR A 449 2.88 37.94 -25.63
C TYR A 449 4.22 37.27 -25.82
N PHE A 450 4.24 36.13 -26.50
CA PHE A 450 5.46 35.36 -26.73
C PHE A 450 6.58 36.17 -27.42
N ASP A 451 6.24 37.21 -28.19
CA ASP A 451 7.16 38.14 -28.84
C ASP A 451 7.59 39.34 -27.98
N GLY A 452 7.09 39.47 -26.75
CA GLY A 452 7.38 40.58 -25.84
C GLY A 452 6.49 41.82 -25.97
N ASN A 453 5.47 41.80 -26.84
CA ASN A 453 4.58 42.95 -27.04
C ASN A 453 3.36 42.97 -26.10
N GLY A 454 3.31 42.07 -25.11
CA GLY A 454 2.22 41.95 -24.14
C GLY A 454 2.36 42.90 -22.95
N TYR A 455 1.67 42.58 -21.87
CA TYR A 455 1.70 43.34 -20.61
C TYR A 455 1.54 42.38 -19.42
N PRO A 456 1.92 42.78 -18.18
CA PRO A 456 2.39 44.11 -17.74
C PRO A 456 3.90 44.34 -17.78
N GLN A 457 4.72 43.29 -17.91
CA GLN A 457 6.18 43.33 -17.81
C GLN A 457 6.89 43.23 -19.16
N GLN A 458 6.18 42.88 -20.24
CA GLN A 458 6.75 42.72 -21.59
C GLN A 458 7.78 41.59 -21.65
N LEU A 459 7.47 40.48 -20.97
CA LEU A 459 8.30 39.28 -20.99
C LEU A 459 8.20 38.60 -22.36
N SER A 460 9.28 37.95 -22.79
CA SER A 460 9.33 37.30 -24.10
C SER A 460 9.73 35.82 -24.00
N GLY A 461 9.18 35.01 -24.91
CA GLY A 461 9.46 33.59 -25.04
C GLY A 461 9.28 32.84 -23.72
N GLN A 462 10.34 32.12 -23.31
CA GLN A 462 10.33 31.28 -22.12
C GLN A 462 10.57 32.05 -20.80
N GLN A 463 10.75 33.38 -20.85
CA GLN A 463 10.72 34.21 -19.65
C GLN A 463 9.30 34.29 -19.06
N ILE A 464 8.28 34.08 -19.91
CA ILE A 464 6.90 33.96 -19.48
C ILE A 464 6.71 32.58 -18.83
N PRO A 465 6.19 32.49 -17.60
CA PRO A 465 5.90 31.22 -16.95
C PRO A 465 5.05 30.31 -17.85
N LEU A 466 5.36 29.01 -17.88
CA LEU A 466 4.64 28.05 -18.72
C LEU A 466 3.15 28.00 -18.40
N SER A 467 2.81 28.11 -17.11
CA SER A 467 1.43 28.26 -16.63
C SER A 467 0.68 29.39 -17.34
N ALA A 468 1.27 30.57 -17.41
CA ALA A 468 0.70 31.73 -18.07
C ALA A 468 0.64 31.58 -19.60
N ARG A 469 1.65 30.96 -20.23
CA ARG A 469 1.65 30.67 -21.68
C ARG A 469 0.50 29.74 -22.08
N ILE A 470 0.20 28.73 -21.26
CA ILE A 470 -0.95 27.83 -21.46
C ILE A 470 -2.25 28.61 -21.33
N VAL A 471 -2.42 29.35 -20.22
CA VAL A 471 -3.67 30.08 -19.93
C VAL A 471 -3.95 31.19 -20.95
N ALA A 472 -2.92 31.86 -21.48
CA ALA A 472 -3.09 32.86 -22.54
C ALA A 472 -3.80 32.30 -23.79
N VAL A 473 -3.50 31.06 -24.18
CA VAL A 473 -4.19 30.37 -25.28
C VAL A 473 -5.60 29.97 -24.88
N VAL A 474 -5.76 29.41 -23.67
CA VAL A 474 -7.05 28.95 -23.13
C VAL A 474 -8.06 30.10 -23.03
N ASP A 475 -7.67 31.22 -22.46
CA ASP A 475 -8.53 32.40 -22.27
C ASP A 475 -9.04 32.92 -23.62
N VAL A 476 -8.14 33.10 -24.59
CA VAL A 476 -8.54 33.57 -25.93
C VAL A 476 -9.41 32.55 -26.67
N PHE A 477 -9.10 31.25 -26.56
CA PHE A 477 -9.91 30.20 -27.17
C PHE A 477 -11.32 30.16 -26.59
N ASP A 478 -11.47 30.17 -25.26
CA ASP A 478 -12.78 30.17 -24.59
C ASP A 478 -13.56 31.45 -24.91
N ALA A 479 -12.89 32.61 -24.91
CA ALA A 479 -13.49 33.90 -25.21
C ALA A 479 -14.03 34.04 -26.63
N LEU A 480 -13.44 33.34 -27.61
CA LEU A 480 -13.87 33.37 -29.01
C LEU A 480 -15.03 32.42 -29.29
N LEU A 481 -15.07 31.26 -28.63
CA LEU A 481 -16.10 30.24 -28.83
C LEU A 481 -17.40 30.49 -28.06
N ASN A 482 -17.38 31.32 -27.03
CA ASN A 482 -18.54 31.54 -26.18
C ASN A 482 -19.15 32.93 -26.39
N LYS A 483 -20.47 33.00 -26.21
CA LYS A 483 -21.23 34.24 -26.42
C LYS A 483 -20.91 35.23 -25.31
N ARG A 484 -20.57 36.46 -25.69
CA ARG A 484 -20.43 37.61 -24.77
C ARG A 484 -21.55 38.63 -25.03
N PRO A 485 -21.89 39.52 -24.07
CA PRO A 485 -22.97 40.51 -24.25
C PRO A 485 -22.85 41.38 -25.50
N TYR A 486 -21.63 41.53 -26.03
CA TYR A 486 -21.30 42.39 -27.17
C TYR A 486 -20.78 41.63 -28.41
N LYS A 487 -20.73 40.28 -28.40
CA LYS A 487 -20.11 39.49 -29.47
C LYS A 487 -20.72 38.09 -29.58
N GLU A 488 -21.13 37.71 -30.79
CA GLU A 488 -21.55 36.33 -31.08
C GLU A 488 -20.34 35.37 -31.12
N PRO A 489 -20.52 34.08 -30.76
CA PRO A 489 -19.52 33.04 -30.90
C PRO A 489 -18.91 32.96 -32.30
N TRP A 490 -17.62 32.65 -32.37
CA TRP A 490 -16.95 32.29 -33.62
C TRP A 490 -17.10 30.81 -33.91
N GLU A 491 -17.02 30.44 -35.19
CA GLU A 491 -16.90 29.03 -35.56
C GLU A 491 -15.56 28.46 -35.06
N LEU A 492 -15.54 27.16 -34.75
CA LEU A 492 -14.32 26.50 -34.26
C LEU A 492 -13.14 26.65 -35.23
N SER A 493 -13.39 26.47 -36.52
CA SER A 493 -12.36 26.60 -37.56
C SER A 493 -11.78 28.01 -37.61
N GLU A 494 -12.62 29.04 -37.51
CA GLU A 494 -12.19 30.44 -37.52
C GLU A 494 -11.37 30.78 -36.28
N THR A 495 -11.76 30.24 -35.13
CA THR A 495 -11.04 30.40 -33.86
C THR A 495 -9.65 29.77 -33.92
N LEU A 496 -9.54 28.55 -34.46
CA LEU A 496 -8.25 27.87 -34.63
C LEU A 496 -7.35 28.59 -35.62
N ASP A 497 -7.87 29.04 -36.75
CA ASP A 497 -7.09 29.78 -37.75
C ASP A 497 -6.56 31.10 -37.15
N TYR A 498 -7.38 31.78 -36.34
CA TYR A 498 -6.95 32.97 -35.62
C TYR A 498 -5.81 32.66 -34.63
N ILE A 499 -5.94 31.63 -33.79
CA ILE A 499 -4.89 31.26 -32.83
C ILE A 499 -3.61 30.82 -33.55
N ARG A 500 -3.72 30.00 -34.61
CA ARG A 500 -2.58 29.57 -35.44
C ARG A 500 -1.84 30.75 -36.06
N SER A 501 -2.57 31.74 -36.57
CA SER A 501 -1.98 32.94 -37.18
C SER A 501 -1.14 33.77 -36.19
N ARG A 502 -1.34 33.58 -34.88
CA ARG A 502 -0.62 34.27 -33.80
C ARG A 502 0.39 33.39 -33.07
N SER A 503 0.64 32.19 -33.59
CA SER A 503 1.69 31.30 -33.10
C SER A 503 3.07 31.96 -33.29
N GLY A 504 3.87 32.01 -32.22
CA GLY A 504 5.19 32.64 -32.20
C GLY A 504 5.18 34.16 -32.04
N SER A 505 4.00 34.81 -32.11
CA SER A 505 3.84 36.23 -31.77
C SER A 505 3.11 36.37 -30.43
N GLN A 506 1.80 36.21 -30.40
CA GLN A 506 1.03 36.25 -29.16
C GLN A 506 1.23 34.97 -28.34
N PHE A 507 1.19 33.81 -29.00
CA PHE A 507 1.11 32.51 -28.32
C PHE A 507 2.37 31.68 -28.50
N ASP A 508 2.69 30.88 -27.50
CA ASP A 508 3.73 29.86 -27.59
C ASP A 508 3.37 28.81 -28.66
N PRO A 509 4.23 28.57 -29.67
CA PRO A 509 3.97 27.58 -30.71
C PRO A 509 3.69 26.16 -30.21
N VAL A 510 4.34 25.76 -29.11
CA VAL A 510 4.14 24.44 -28.52
C VAL A 510 2.73 24.30 -27.95
N VAL A 511 2.26 25.34 -27.24
CA VAL A 511 0.91 25.36 -26.66
C VAL A 511 -0.16 25.38 -27.76
N VAL A 512 0.04 26.16 -28.82
CA VAL A 512 -0.87 26.19 -29.98
C VAL A 512 -0.94 24.82 -30.66
N THR A 513 0.21 24.16 -30.83
CA THR A 513 0.27 22.82 -31.42
C THR A 513 -0.51 21.82 -30.58
N ALA A 514 -0.31 21.82 -29.25
CA ALA A 514 -1.04 20.96 -28.33
C ALA A 514 -2.56 21.17 -28.39
N LEU A 515 -3.04 22.43 -28.43
CA LEU A 515 -4.46 22.72 -28.62
C LEU A 515 -4.97 22.16 -29.96
N CYS A 516 -4.24 22.35 -31.06
CA CYS A 516 -4.64 21.85 -32.38
C CYS A 516 -4.78 20.32 -32.37
N THR A 517 -3.80 19.61 -31.79
CA THR A 517 -3.84 18.15 -31.66
C THR A 517 -5.08 17.67 -30.88
N LEU A 518 -5.42 18.34 -29.77
CA LEU A 518 -6.60 18.00 -28.98
C LEU A 518 -7.90 18.17 -29.78
N VAL A 519 -7.99 19.20 -30.61
CA VAL A 519 -9.18 19.42 -31.45
C VAL A 519 -9.25 18.41 -32.60
N GLU A 520 -8.13 18.18 -33.28
CA GLU A 520 -8.06 17.25 -34.42
C GLU A 520 -8.38 15.81 -34.01
N GLU A 521 -8.00 15.41 -32.80
CA GLU A 521 -8.29 14.08 -32.25
C GLU A 521 -9.62 14.02 -31.47
N ASN A 522 -10.39 15.11 -31.45
CA ASN A 522 -11.67 15.22 -30.75
C ASN A 522 -11.56 14.85 -29.24
N ARG A 523 -10.48 15.29 -28.60
CA ARG A 523 -10.16 15.05 -27.18
C ARG A 523 -10.39 16.28 -26.29
N LEU A 524 -11.20 17.24 -26.75
CA LEU A 524 -11.60 18.36 -25.91
C LEU A 524 -12.45 17.89 -24.71
N PRO A 525 -12.30 18.51 -23.54
CA PRO A 525 -12.97 18.07 -22.32
C PRO A 525 -14.45 18.46 -22.22
N PHE A 526 -14.99 19.10 -23.25
CA PHE A 526 -16.40 19.50 -23.36
C PHE A 526 -16.86 19.39 -24.83
N ALA A 527 -18.17 19.20 -25.01
CA ALA A 527 -18.79 19.27 -26.32
C ALA A 527 -18.81 20.72 -26.81
N LEU A 528 -18.41 20.93 -28.06
CA LEU A 528 -18.44 22.22 -28.76
C LEU A 528 -19.83 22.53 -29.32
#